data_AF-A0A818KF41-F1
#
_entry.id   AF-A0A818KF41-F1
#
_cell.length_a   1.000
_cell.length_b   1.000
_cell.length_c   1.000
_cell.angle_alpha   90.00
_cell.angle_beta   90.00
_cell.angle_gamma   90.00
#
_symmetry.space_group_name_H-M   'P 1'
#
loop_
_entity.id
_entity.type
_entity.pdbx_description
1 polymer ?
#
loop_
_entity_poly.entity_id
_entity_poly.type
_entity_poly.pdbx_seq_one_letter_code
_entity_poly.pdbx_strand_id
1 'polypeptide(L)'
;MNILIANETLPGLIVDCLPLQTTLASSFECLCNQSCRNILLAVYSNKIEVQIFNQSFPSRFSLTTSTRSIVDQLFIENIQIQTNYDSYYNGCAPS
;
A
#
# COMPACT_ATOMS: atom_id res chain seq x y z
N MET A 1 -18.73 -5.04 -20.25
CA MET A 1 -17.57 -4.38 -19.61
C MET A 1 -18.06 -3.02 -19.18
N ASN A 2 -18.49 -2.87 -17.93
CA ASN A 2 -19.06 -1.61 -17.45
C ASN A 2 -17.90 -0.68 -17.13
N ILE A 3 -17.64 0.23 -18.07
CA ILE A 3 -16.69 1.32 -17.93
C ILE A 3 -17.14 2.15 -16.72
N LEU A 4 -16.19 2.55 -15.87
CA LEU A 4 -16.41 3.59 -14.87
C LEU A 4 -17.18 4.74 -15.54
N ILE A 5 -18.38 5.01 -15.03
CA ILE A 5 -19.20 6.11 -15.52
C ILE A 5 -18.37 7.39 -15.31
N ALA A 6 -18.21 8.18 -16.36
CA ALA A 6 -17.18 9.23 -16.51
C ALA A 6 -17.24 10.41 -15.51
N ASN A 7 -17.94 10.27 -14.38
CA ASN A 7 -18.10 11.30 -13.36
C ASN A 7 -17.69 10.86 -11.94
N GLU A 8 -17.36 9.58 -11.73
CA GLU A 8 -16.91 9.05 -10.44
C GLU A 8 -15.37 8.97 -10.46
N THR A 9 -14.71 9.92 -9.77
CA THR A 9 -13.26 9.84 -9.54
C THR A 9 -13.02 8.96 -8.32
N LEU A 10 -12.25 7.88 -8.48
CA LEU A 10 -11.86 7.01 -7.36
C LEU A 10 -10.55 7.56 -6.76
N PRO A 11 -10.56 8.14 -5.55
CA PRO A 11 -9.37 8.75 -4.97
C PRO A 11 -8.24 7.74 -4.85
N GLY A 12 -7.11 8.06 -5.46
CA GLY A 12 -5.93 7.19 -5.45
C GLY A 12 -6.03 5.92 -6.28
N LEU A 13 -7.16 5.61 -6.94
CA LEU A 13 -7.26 4.41 -7.78
C LEU A 13 -7.24 4.78 -9.26
N ILE A 14 -6.22 4.29 -9.97
CA ILE A 14 -6.04 4.48 -11.40
C ILE A 14 -6.58 3.24 -12.12
N VAL A 15 -7.37 3.45 -13.17
CA VAL A 15 -7.93 2.38 -14.00
C VAL A 15 -7.46 2.57 -15.44
N ASP A 16 -6.84 1.53 -15.98
CA ASP A 16 -6.32 1.45 -17.34
C ASP A 16 -6.24 -0.02 -17.75
N CYS A 17 -5.93 -0.29 -19.02
CA CYS A 17 -5.77 -1.62 -19.61
C CYS A 17 -4.53 -2.38 -19.11
N LEU A 18 -3.61 -1.72 -18.40
CA LEU A 18 -2.36 -2.29 -17.90
C LEU A 18 -2.44 -2.49 -16.37
N PRO A 19 -3.06 -3.59 -15.89
CA PRO A 19 -3.43 -3.75 -14.48
C PRO A 19 -2.26 -3.66 -13.52
N LEU A 20 -1.06 -4.13 -13.92
CA LEU A 20 0.14 -4.02 -13.09
C LEU A 20 0.59 -2.56 -12.96
N GLN A 21 0.67 -1.83 -14.07
CA GLN A 21 1.13 -0.44 -14.05
C GLN A 21 0.17 0.46 -13.29
N THR A 22 -1.14 0.24 -13.47
CA THR A 22 -2.17 1.01 -12.77
C THR A 22 -2.18 0.71 -11.29
N THR A 23 -2.04 -0.56 -10.91
CA THR A 23 -1.97 -0.96 -9.50
C THR A 23 -0.75 -0.32 -8.83
N LEU A 24 0.42 -0.35 -9.48
CA LEU A 24 1.64 0.28 -8.95
C LEU A 24 1.52 1.80 -8.86
N ALA A 25 0.85 2.45 -9.82
CA ALA A 25 0.65 3.90 -9.83
C ALA A 25 -0.47 4.37 -8.87
N SER A 26 -1.38 3.48 -8.48
CA SER A 26 -2.45 3.74 -7.52
C SER A 26 -1.93 3.85 -6.08
N SER A 27 -2.78 4.30 -5.16
CA SER A 27 -2.61 4.27 -3.72
C SER A 27 -3.73 3.45 -3.07
N PHE A 28 -3.68 3.30 -1.74
CA PHE A 28 -4.71 2.57 -0.98
C PHE A 28 -5.82 3.46 -0.42
N GLU A 29 -5.88 4.74 -0.81
CA GLU A 29 -6.85 5.71 -0.32
C GLU A 29 -8.31 5.24 -0.50
N CYS A 30 -8.67 4.78 -1.69
CA CYS A 30 -9.99 4.22 -1.99
C CYS A 30 -10.34 3.02 -1.09
N LEU A 31 -9.39 2.12 -0.84
CA LEU A 31 -9.62 0.91 -0.05
C LEU A 31 -9.80 1.19 1.45
N CYS A 32 -9.64 2.44 1.87
CA CYS A 32 -9.92 2.90 3.23
C CYS A 32 -11.25 3.66 3.35
N ASN A 33 -12.02 3.79 2.27
CA ASN A 33 -13.24 4.59 2.23
C ASN A 33 -14.47 3.78 1.77
N GLN A 34 -15.51 3.74 2.61
CA GLN A 34 -16.72 2.96 2.35
C GLN A 34 -17.46 3.41 1.07
N SER A 35 -17.49 4.71 0.76
CA SER A 35 -18.09 5.22 -0.46
C SER A 35 -17.37 4.66 -1.69
N CYS A 36 -16.05 4.56 -1.63
CA CYS A 36 -15.25 3.99 -2.71
C CYS A 36 -15.57 2.50 -2.93
N ARG A 37 -15.72 1.72 -1.85
CA ARG A 37 -16.19 0.34 -1.94
C ARG A 37 -17.55 0.23 -2.61
N ASN A 38 -18.49 1.12 -2.30
CA ASN A 38 -19.82 1.08 -2.92
C ASN A 38 -19.73 1.31 -4.44
N ILE A 39 -18.87 2.23 -4.89
CA ILE A 39 -18.62 2.46 -6.32
C ILE A 39 -18.01 1.23 -6.97
N LEU A 40 -16.97 0.63 -6.35
CA LEU A 40 -16.35 -0.59 -6.85
C LEU A 40 -17.36 -1.73 -6.97
N LEU A 41 -18.18 -1.96 -5.96
CA LEU A 41 -19.22 -2.99 -6.00
C LEU A 41 -20.26 -2.73 -7.09
N ALA A 42 -20.65 -1.48 -7.31
CA ALA A 42 -21.56 -1.11 -8.40
C ALA A 42 -20.94 -1.42 -9.78
N VAL A 43 -19.69 -1.02 -10.01
CA VAL A 43 -18.95 -1.23 -11.27
C VAL A 43 -18.82 -2.71 -11.59
N TYR A 44 -18.49 -3.53 -10.58
CA TYR A 44 -18.32 -4.97 -10.72
C TYR A 44 -19.61 -5.76 -10.49
N SER A 45 -20.77 -5.10 -10.39
CA SER A 45 -22.08 -5.75 -10.20
C SER A 45 -22.10 -6.75 -9.03
N ASN A 46 -21.46 -6.40 -7.91
CA ASN A 46 -21.29 -7.24 -6.72
C ASN A 46 -20.62 -8.60 -6.97
N LYS A 47 -19.86 -8.75 -8.07
CA LYS A 47 -19.13 -9.99 -8.39
C LYS A 47 -17.77 -10.10 -7.70
N ILE A 48 -17.35 -9.05 -6.99
CA ILE A 48 -16.10 -9.03 -6.25
C ILE A 48 -16.38 -8.80 -4.77
N GLU A 49 -15.51 -9.33 -3.93
CA GLU A 49 -15.48 -8.97 -2.52
C GLU A 49 -14.44 -7.85 -2.33
N VAL A 50 -14.89 -6.72 -1.76
CA VAL A 50 -14.01 -5.61 -1.39
C VAL A 50 -14.15 -5.39 0.10
N GLN A 51 -13.07 -5.59 0.84
CA GLN A 51 -12.97 -5.25 2.26
C GLN A 51 -12.32 -3.88 2.40
N ILE A 52 -12.87 -3.06 3.31
CA ILE A 52 -12.28 -1.76 3.65
C ILE A 52 -11.22 -1.96 4.72
N PHE A 53 -10.06 -1.34 4.50
CA PHE A 53 -9.01 -1.28 5.51
C PHE A 53 -9.38 -0.30 6.62
N ASN A 54 -9.07 -0.67 7.86
CA ASN A 54 -9.29 0.20 9.00
C ASN A 54 -8.19 1.28 9.03
N GLN A 55 -8.60 2.54 8.82
CA GLN A 55 -7.73 3.72 8.83
C GLN A 55 -7.01 3.95 10.17
N SER A 56 -7.51 3.38 11.26
CA SER A 56 -6.92 3.51 12.59
C SER A 56 -5.68 2.64 12.79
N PHE A 57 -5.34 1.75 11.85
CA PHE A 57 -4.09 1.00 11.94
C PHE A 57 -2.90 1.92 11.69
N PRO A 58 -1.93 1.99 12.62
CA PRO A 58 -0.75 2.81 12.43
C PRO A 58 0.09 2.26 11.27
N SER A 59 0.43 3.13 10.33
CA SER A 59 1.28 2.83 9.18
C SER A 59 2.33 3.92 9.01
N ARG A 60 3.52 3.54 8.56
CA ARG A 60 4.57 4.50 8.15
C ARG A 60 4.27 5.21 6.82
N PHE A 61 3.25 4.74 6.09
CA PHE A 61 2.86 5.27 4.79
C PHE A 61 1.57 6.06 4.88
N SER A 62 1.55 7.23 4.23
CA SER A 62 0.32 7.99 3.98
C SER A 62 -0.61 7.19 3.06
N LEU A 63 -1.93 7.40 3.18
CA LEU A 63 -2.93 6.83 2.25
C LEU A 63 -2.74 7.30 0.80
N THR A 64 -2.08 8.44 0.60
CA THR A 64 -1.74 8.99 -0.72
C THR A 64 -0.45 8.40 -1.29
N THR A 65 0.27 7.56 -0.55
CA THR A 65 1.50 6.91 -1.01
C THR A 65 1.17 5.91 -2.11
N SER A 66 1.89 5.98 -3.23
CA SER A 66 1.72 5.01 -4.31
C SER A 66 2.10 3.59 -3.86
N THR A 67 1.39 2.59 -4.38
CA THR A 67 1.71 1.18 -4.17
C THR A 67 3.13 0.87 -4.63
N ARG A 68 3.62 1.50 -5.71
CA ARG A 68 5.03 1.41 -6.13
C ARG A 68 5.99 1.82 -5.02
N SER A 69 5.80 3.00 -4.42
CA SER A 69 6.67 3.47 -3.34
C SER A 69 6.65 2.53 -2.12
N ILE A 70 5.51 1.90 -1.84
CA ILE A 70 5.40 0.89 -0.78
C ILE A 70 6.22 -0.35 -1.17
N VAL A 71 6.02 -0.89 -2.37
CA VAL A 71 6.73 -2.07 -2.89
C VAL A 71 8.25 -1.85 -2.96
N ASP A 72 8.70 -0.71 -3.48
CA ASP A 72 10.12 -0.35 -3.55
C ASP A 72 10.76 -0.32 -2.14
N GLN A 73 9.97 0.02 -1.11
CA GLN A 73 10.41 0.00 0.29
C GLN A 73 10.25 -1.35 1.01
N LEU A 74 9.58 -2.33 0.41
CA LEU A 74 9.53 -3.71 0.90
C LEU A 74 10.79 -4.49 0.50
N PHE A 75 11.45 -4.09 -0.58
CA PHE A 75 12.72 -4.66 -1.04
C PHE A 75 13.95 -3.91 -0.51
N ILE A 76 13.81 -3.17 0.60
CA ILE A 76 14.99 -2.63 1.30
C ILE A 76 15.70 -3.80 1.98
N GLU A 77 16.73 -4.33 1.32
CA GLU A 77 17.62 -5.36 1.85
C GLU A 77 18.42 -4.89 3.07
N ASN A 78 18.54 -3.57 3.30
CA ASN A 78 19.40 -3.02 4.35
C ASN A 78 18.60 -2.38 5.50
N ILE A 79 18.32 -3.18 6.52
CA ILE A 79 18.01 -2.71 7.87
C ILE A 79 19.32 -2.20 8.46
N GLN A 80 19.43 -0.90 8.78
CA GLN A 80 20.54 -0.43 9.61
C GLN A 80 20.39 -1.00 11.02
N ILE A 81 20.98 -2.16 11.25
CA ILE A 81 21.12 -2.74 12.59
C ILE A 81 22.12 -1.86 13.33
N GLN A 82 21.67 -1.07 14.30
CA GLN A 82 22.57 -0.50 15.31
C GLN A 82 23.12 -1.66 16.15
N THR A 83 24.23 -2.24 15.70
CA THR A 83 24.93 -3.29 16.43
C THR A 83 25.86 -2.61 17.42
N ASN A 84 25.55 -2.73 18.72
CA ASN A 84 26.51 -2.40 19.77
C ASN A 84 27.47 -3.58 19.95
N TYR A 85 28.74 -3.38 19.61
CA TYR A 85 29.79 -4.40 19.73
C TYR A 85 30.53 -4.36 21.07
N ASP A 86 30.17 -3.48 22.01
CA ASP A 86 30.84 -3.33 23.30
C ASP A 86 30.85 -4.64 24.08
N SER A 87 29.74 -5.38 24.09
CA SER A 87 29.67 -6.69 24.75
C SER A 87 30.56 -7.74 24.07
N TYR A 88 30.68 -7.70 22.75
CA TYR A 88 31.56 -8.60 22.00
C TYR A 88 33.04 -8.24 22.23
N TYR A 89 33.38 -6.95 22.14
CA TYR A 89 34.72 -6.45 22.41
C TYR A 89 35.15 -6.74 23.84
N ASN A 90 34.32 -6.46 24.84
CA ASN A 90 34.64 -6.74 26.25
C ASN A 90 34.83 -8.24 26.53
N GLY A 91 34.16 -9.12 25.79
CA GLY A 91 34.35 -10.57 25.91
C GLY A 91 35.60 -11.09 25.20
N CYS A 92 36.10 -10.38 24.20
CA CYS A 92 37.23 -10.81 23.37
C CYS A 92 38.48 -9.92 23.52
N ALA A 93 38.41 -8.87 24.32
CA ALA A 93 39.53 -7.97 24.54
C ALA A 93 40.67 -8.74 25.22
N PRO A 94 41.91 -8.62 24.72
CA PRO A 94 43.05 -9.26 25.35
C PRO A 94 43.26 -8.68 26.74
N SER A 95 43.53 -9.57 27.70
CA SER A 95 43.90 -9.24 29.08
C SER A 95 45.21 -8.47 29.17
#